data_AF-A0A2U1PSA8-F1
#
_entry.id   AF-A0A2U1PSA8-F1
#
_cell.length_a   1.000
_cell.length_b   1.000
_cell.length_c   1.000
_cell.angle_alpha   90.00
_cell.angle_beta   90.00
_cell.angle_gamma   90.00
#
_symmetry.space_group_name_H-M   'P 1'
#
loop_
_entity.id
_entity.type
_entity.pdbx_description
1 polymer ?
#
loop_
_entity_poly.entity_id
_entity_poly.type
_entity_poly.pdbx_seq_one_letter_code
_entity_poly.pdbx_strand_id
1 'polypeptide(L)'
;MTASIMKAIAIISCKTLALSASILLVFVVLLFSNQQKYFQTDIFQVTTRKPHESTTNISHLVFGLLGSTRAWHYRKPYIESWWRPNVTRGFLYLDTNPTNDLLPWSPASPPFRVSDDISKLLKEIKHVAPIMARMVHGVIEVFREEREGVRWYIMGDDDSMFFADNLVDVLSSF
;
A
#
# COMPACT_ATOMS: atom_id res chain seq x y z
N MET A 1 34.29 -5.51 -58.13
CA MET A 1 32.90 -6.02 -58.03
C MET A 1 32.54 -6.53 -56.63
N THR A 2 33.51 -7.01 -55.84
CA THR A 2 33.30 -7.64 -54.51
C THR A 2 32.94 -6.66 -53.37
N ALA A 3 33.55 -5.47 -53.34
CA ALA A 3 33.32 -4.51 -52.25
C ALA A 3 31.90 -3.89 -52.22
N SER A 4 31.26 -3.74 -53.37
CA SER A 4 29.90 -3.17 -53.46
C SER A 4 28.83 -4.15 -52.96
N ILE A 5 29.05 -5.46 -53.18
CA ILE A 5 28.18 -6.54 -52.71
C ILE A 5 28.27 -6.68 -51.19
N MET A 6 29.47 -6.62 -50.62
CA MET A 6 29.66 -6.64 -49.16
C MET A 6 28.98 -5.46 -48.45
N LYS A 7 29.04 -4.25 -49.01
CA LYS A 7 28.32 -3.08 -48.47
C LYS A 7 26.81 -3.27 -48.51
N ALA A 8 26.27 -3.80 -49.60
CA ALA A 8 24.83 -4.09 -49.72
C ALA A 8 24.36 -5.14 -48.69
N ILE A 9 25.12 -6.22 -48.50
CA ILE A 9 24.84 -7.26 -47.51
C ILE A 9 24.89 -6.69 -46.08
N ALA A 10 25.89 -5.86 -45.77
CA ALA A 10 26.00 -5.21 -44.46
C ALA A 10 24.82 -4.27 -44.16
N ILE A 11 24.36 -3.52 -45.16
CA ILE A 11 23.19 -2.63 -45.02
C ILE A 11 21.90 -3.44 -44.82
N ILE A 12 21.73 -4.55 -45.54
CA ILE A 12 20.57 -5.45 -45.38
C ILE A 12 20.57 -6.10 -43.99
N SER A 13 21.74 -6.56 -43.52
CA SER A 13 21.92 -7.12 -42.18
C SER A 13 21.65 -6.07 -41.08
N CYS A 14 22.10 -4.83 -41.27
CA CYS A 14 21.85 -3.74 -40.32
C CYS A 14 20.35 -3.35 -40.25
N LYS A 15 19.67 -3.29 -41.40
CA LYS A 15 18.22 -3.01 -41.47
C LYS A 15 17.37 -4.11 -40.83
N THR A 16 17.73 -5.38 -41.06
CA THR A 16 17.03 -6.52 -40.46
C THR A 16 17.25 -6.57 -38.94
N LEU A 17 18.46 -6.25 -38.47
CA LEU A 17 18.75 -6.11 -37.04
C LEU A 17 17.93 -4.98 -36.41
N ALA A 18 17.87 -3.80 -37.03
CA ALA A 18 17.10 -2.66 -36.55
C ALA A 18 15.59 -2.93 -36.51
N LEU A 19 15.05 -3.66 -37.48
CA LEU A 19 13.65 -4.11 -37.48
C LEU A 19 13.39 -5.12 -36.35
N SER A 20 14.29 -6.09 -36.16
CA SER A 20 14.14 -7.08 -35.08
C SER A 20 14.19 -6.44 -33.69
N ALA A 21 15.08 -5.46 -33.49
CA ALA A 21 15.18 -4.72 -32.23
C ALA A 21 13.95 -3.85 -31.98
N SER A 22 13.42 -3.19 -33.03
CA SER A 22 12.17 -2.42 -32.94
C SER A 22 10.97 -3.30 -32.59
N ILE A 23 10.86 -4.50 -33.18
CA ILE A 23 9.79 -5.45 -32.87
C ILE A 23 9.93 -5.96 -31.44
N LEU A 24 11.14 -6.30 -31.00
CA LEU A 24 11.39 -6.71 -29.61
C LEU A 24 11.04 -5.60 -28.63
N LEU A 25 11.40 -4.35 -28.94
CA LEU A 25 11.05 -3.18 -28.13
C LEU A 25 9.54 -3.03 -28.02
N VAL A 26 8.80 -3.11 -29.13
CA VAL A 26 7.33 -3.04 -29.12
C VAL A 26 6.73 -4.18 -28.30
N PHE A 27 7.26 -5.41 -28.44
CA PHE A 27 6.79 -6.56 -27.68
C PHE A 27 7.03 -6.38 -26.17
N VAL A 28 8.20 -5.88 -25.78
CA VAL A 28 8.53 -5.54 -24.40
C VAL A 28 7.59 -4.45 -23.87
N VAL A 29 7.35 -3.38 -24.63
CA VAL A 29 6.41 -2.30 -24.26
C VAL A 29 4.98 -2.85 -24.10
N LEU A 30 4.54 -3.75 -24.96
CA LEU A 30 3.21 -4.38 -24.85
C LEU A 30 3.11 -5.30 -23.63
N LEU A 31 4.15 -6.07 -23.32
CA LEU A 31 4.21 -6.90 -22.11
C LEU A 31 4.14 -6.03 -20.84
N PHE A 32 4.87 -4.92 -20.79
CA PHE A 32 4.83 -3.98 -19.67
C PHE A 32 3.51 -3.21 -19.59
N SER A 33 2.93 -2.79 -20.73
CA SER A 33 1.63 -2.09 -20.77
C SER A 33 0.49 -2.98 -20.26
N ASN A 34 0.54 -4.28 -20.51
CA ASN A 34 -0.48 -5.22 -20.02
C ASN A 34 -0.41 -5.41 -18.49
N GLN A 35 0.75 -5.21 -17.85
CA GLN A 35 0.85 -5.17 -16.38
C GLN A 35 0.12 -3.94 -15.81
N GLN A 36 0.14 -2.82 -16.54
CA GLN A 36 -0.45 -1.55 -16.10
C GLN A 36 -1.98 -1.58 -16.09
N LYS A 37 -2.61 -2.41 -16.95
CA LYS A 37 -4.09 -2.56 -17.01
C LYS A 37 -4.71 -3.19 -15.75
N TYR A 38 -3.94 -3.89 -14.94
CA TYR A 38 -4.41 -4.45 -13.66
C TYR A 38 -4.27 -3.47 -12.50
N PHE A 39 -3.53 -2.36 -12.71
CA PHE A 39 -3.43 -1.26 -11.78
C PHE A 39 -4.42 -0.15 -12.14
N GLN A 40 -5.64 -0.51 -12.56
CA GLN A 40 -6.74 0.43 -12.60
C GLN A 40 -7.29 0.60 -11.19
N THR A 41 -6.48 1.23 -10.35
CA THR A 41 -7.01 1.97 -9.21
C THR A 41 -7.75 3.14 -9.82
N ASP A 42 -9.00 3.36 -9.45
CA ASP A 42 -9.53 4.72 -9.45
C ASP A 42 -8.51 5.54 -8.66
N ILE A 43 -7.60 6.22 -9.38
CA ILE A 43 -6.54 7.02 -8.78
C ILE A 43 -7.30 8.06 -7.99
N PHE A 44 -7.38 7.83 -6.69
CA PHE A 44 -8.15 8.64 -5.79
C PHE A 44 -7.73 10.08 -6.02
N GLN A 45 -8.68 10.95 -6.37
CA GLN A 45 -8.37 12.35 -6.57
C GLN A 45 -7.89 12.90 -5.23
N VAL A 46 -6.57 12.97 -5.09
CA VAL A 46 -5.92 13.59 -3.94
C VAL A 46 -6.05 15.08 -4.17
N THR A 47 -7.10 15.66 -3.60
CA THR A 47 -7.20 17.10 -3.50
C THR A 47 -6.12 17.55 -2.53
N THR A 48 -4.95 17.90 -3.05
CA THR A 48 -3.90 18.55 -2.27
C THR A 48 -4.42 19.92 -1.87
N ARG A 49 -5.07 20.00 -0.70
CA ARG A 49 -5.30 21.30 -0.06
C ARG A 49 -3.92 21.92 0.18
N LYS A 50 -3.78 23.22 -0.11
CA LYS A 50 -2.55 23.94 0.27
C LYS A 50 -2.23 23.61 1.72
N PRO A 51 -0.96 23.30 2.06
CA PRO A 51 -0.59 23.05 3.43
C PRO A 51 -1.07 24.22 4.29
N HIS A 52 -1.94 23.90 5.25
CA HIS A 52 -2.35 24.87 6.25
C HIS A 52 -1.12 25.15 7.10
N GLU A 53 -0.78 26.42 7.34
CA GLU A 53 0.43 26.83 8.10
C GLU A 53 0.45 26.37 9.57
N SER A 54 -0.50 25.53 10.00
CA SER A 54 -0.53 24.97 11.35
C SER A 54 0.46 23.81 11.49
N THR A 55 1.12 23.76 12.65
CA THR A 55 1.99 22.67 13.05
C THR A 55 1.25 21.33 13.04
N THR A 56 1.96 20.25 12.66
CA THR A 56 1.41 18.90 12.73
C THR A 56 1.00 18.60 14.17
N ASN A 57 -0.17 17.99 14.33
CA ASN A 57 -0.72 17.55 15.61
C ASN A 57 -1.38 16.17 15.42
N ILE A 58 -1.88 15.57 16.50
CA ILE A 58 -2.41 14.20 16.49
C ILE A 58 -3.52 13.95 15.45
N SER A 59 -4.34 14.95 15.12
CA SER A 59 -5.45 14.76 14.16
C SER A 59 -4.98 14.60 12.71
N HIS A 60 -3.72 14.95 12.43
CA HIS A 60 -3.09 14.79 11.13
C HIS A 60 -2.44 13.41 10.93
N LEU A 61 -2.36 12.58 11.99
CA LEU A 61 -1.82 11.23 11.95
C LEU A 61 -2.96 10.22 11.86
N VAL A 62 -2.83 9.24 10.97
CA VAL A 62 -3.74 8.09 10.87
C VAL A 62 -2.96 6.82 11.12
N PHE A 63 -3.46 5.98 12.03
CA PHE A 63 -2.86 4.69 12.34
C PHE A 63 -3.54 3.56 11.56
N GLY A 64 -2.77 2.86 10.74
CA GLY A 64 -3.19 1.66 10.04
C GLY A 64 -2.57 0.43 10.67
N LEU A 65 -3.34 -0.32 11.44
CA LEU A 65 -2.87 -1.51 12.14
C LEU A 65 -3.32 -2.76 11.41
N LEU A 66 -2.44 -3.75 11.28
CA LEU A 66 -2.75 -5.05 10.70
C LEU A 66 -2.74 -6.12 11.79
N GLY A 67 -3.79 -6.93 11.82
CA GLY A 67 -3.92 -7.99 12.80
C GLY A 67 -4.62 -9.22 12.28
N SER A 68 -4.62 -10.25 13.12
CA SER A 68 -5.45 -11.43 12.89
C SER A 68 -6.46 -11.57 14.02
N THR A 69 -7.68 -11.96 13.67
CA THR A 69 -8.74 -12.20 14.67
C THR A 69 -8.28 -13.24 15.70
N ARG A 70 -7.52 -14.25 15.25
CA ARG A 70 -6.98 -15.31 16.11
C ARG A 70 -5.94 -14.82 17.11
N ALA A 71 -5.15 -13.79 16.79
CA ALA A 71 -4.13 -13.29 17.72
C ALA A 71 -4.62 -12.12 18.57
N TRP A 72 -5.71 -11.46 18.13
CA TRP A 72 -6.20 -10.23 18.73
C TRP A 72 -6.49 -10.35 20.21
N HIS A 73 -7.08 -11.45 20.69
CA HIS A 73 -7.38 -11.60 22.12
C HIS A 73 -6.13 -11.55 23.02
N TYR A 74 -4.98 -11.99 22.51
CA TYR A 74 -3.71 -11.91 23.24
C TYR A 74 -2.98 -10.58 23.04
N ARG A 75 -3.18 -9.93 21.88
CA ARG A 75 -2.40 -8.76 21.47
C ARG A 75 -3.11 -7.43 21.71
N LYS A 76 -4.42 -7.46 21.94
CA LYS A 76 -5.26 -6.32 22.33
C LYS A 76 -4.62 -5.43 23.41
N PRO A 77 -4.01 -5.97 24.50
CA PRO A 77 -3.38 -5.12 25.51
C PRO A 77 -2.23 -4.25 24.99
N TYR A 78 -1.48 -4.68 23.96
CA TYR A 78 -0.44 -3.85 23.36
C TYR A 78 -1.05 -2.62 22.71
N ILE A 79 -2.12 -2.79 21.93
CA ILE A 79 -2.78 -1.67 21.25
C ILE A 79 -3.51 -0.77 22.25
N GLU A 80 -4.26 -1.34 23.19
CA GLU A 80 -5.01 -0.56 24.19
C GLU A 80 -4.10 0.19 25.18
N SER A 81 -2.81 -0.15 25.25
CA SER A 81 -1.85 0.57 26.10
C SER A 81 -1.52 1.97 25.59
N TRP A 82 -1.66 2.24 24.28
CA TRP A 82 -1.30 3.51 23.67
C TRP A 82 -2.43 4.14 22.84
N TRP A 83 -3.39 3.35 22.38
CA TRP A 83 -4.56 3.85 21.68
C TRP A 83 -5.38 4.77 22.59
N ARG A 84 -5.79 5.93 22.09
CA ARG A 84 -6.55 6.92 22.86
C ARG A 84 -7.90 7.14 22.19
N PRO A 85 -9.00 6.55 22.72
CA PRO A 85 -10.33 6.72 22.15
C PRO A 85 -10.69 8.20 21.98
N ASN A 86 -11.26 8.55 20.82
CA ASN A 86 -11.61 9.92 20.44
C ASN A 86 -10.42 10.89 20.25
N VAL A 87 -9.17 10.43 20.37
CA VAL A 87 -7.96 11.24 20.18
C VAL A 87 -7.14 10.72 19.00
N THR A 88 -6.80 9.42 19.00
CA THR A 88 -6.16 8.76 17.86
C THR A 88 -7.21 8.38 16.81
N ARG A 89 -6.88 8.55 15.52
CA ARG A 89 -7.72 8.15 14.38
C ARG A 89 -7.05 7.05 13.58
N GLY A 90 -7.82 6.15 12.97
CA GLY A 90 -7.31 4.98 12.27
C GLY A 90 -8.09 3.71 12.58
N PHE A 91 -7.57 2.58 12.08
CA PHE A 91 -8.27 1.29 12.12
C PHE A 91 -7.32 0.12 12.37
N LEU A 92 -7.89 -0.94 12.94
CA LEU A 92 -7.30 -2.28 12.95
C LEU A 92 -7.95 -3.14 11.86
N TYR A 93 -7.15 -3.58 10.90
CA TYR A 93 -7.56 -4.46 9.81
C TYR A 93 -7.33 -5.92 10.18
N LEU A 94 -8.41 -6.64 10.45
CA LEU A 94 -8.43 -8.07 10.77
C LEU A 94 -8.50 -8.92 9.50
N ASP A 95 -7.99 -10.15 9.55
CA ASP A 95 -8.10 -11.10 8.43
C ASP A 95 -9.52 -11.62 8.22
N THR A 96 -10.32 -11.63 9.27
CA THR A 96 -11.66 -12.21 9.31
C THR A 96 -12.55 -11.42 10.26
N ASN A 97 -13.86 -11.64 10.23
CA ASN A 97 -14.75 -11.03 11.21
C ASN A 97 -14.41 -11.50 12.64
N PRO A 98 -14.50 -10.61 13.65
CA PRO A 98 -14.39 -11.00 15.05
C PRO A 98 -15.38 -12.11 15.42
N THR A 99 -14.90 -13.07 16.18
CA THR A 99 -15.72 -14.12 16.78
C THR A 99 -16.47 -13.60 18.01
N ASN A 100 -17.47 -14.35 18.48
CA ASN A 100 -18.34 -13.92 19.59
C ASN A 100 -17.59 -13.62 20.89
N ASP A 101 -16.43 -14.25 21.13
CA ASP A 101 -15.57 -14.02 22.30
C ASP A 101 -14.83 -12.67 22.26
N LEU A 102 -14.72 -12.06 21.08
CA LEU A 102 -14.15 -10.72 20.89
C LEU A 102 -15.22 -9.62 20.93
N LEU A 103 -16.48 -10.00 21.13
CA LEU A 103 -17.63 -9.10 21.15
C LEU A 103 -18.25 -9.02 22.56
N PRO A 104 -18.73 -7.84 23.01
CA PRO A 104 -18.73 -6.58 22.29
C PRO A 104 -17.32 -6.02 22.07
N TRP A 105 -17.12 -5.33 20.94
CA TRP A 105 -15.83 -4.73 20.62
C TRP A 105 -15.44 -3.71 21.69
N SER A 106 -14.18 -3.74 22.10
CA SER A 106 -13.71 -2.89 23.18
C SER A 106 -13.73 -1.41 22.77
N PRO A 107 -14.33 -0.50 23.55
CA PRO A 107 -14.28 0.92 23.27
C PRO A 107 -12.88 1.52 23.48
N ALA A 108 -11.99 0.81 24.19
CA ALA A 108 -10.59 1.18 24.35
C ALA A 108 -9.71 0.77 23.15
N SER A 109 -10.24 -0.05 22.24
CA SER A 109 -9.54 -0.49 21.03
C SER A 109 -9.88 0.43 19.83
N PRO A 110 -9.00 0.50 18.81
CA PRO A 110 -9.35 1.13 17.54
C PRO A 110 -10.57 0.45 16.91
N PRO A 111 -11.39 1.18 16.13
CA PRO A 111 -12.43 0.55 15.33
C PRO A 111 -11.80 -0.47 14.38
N PHE A 112 -12.41 -1.64 14.23
CA PHE A 112 -11.90 -2.66 13.32
C PHE A 112 -12.51 -2.53 11.91
N ARG A 113 -11.80 -3.09 10.96
CA ARG A 113 -12.24 -3.43 9.60
C ARG A 113 -11.82 -4.87 9.30
N VAL A 114 -12.50 -5.52 8.39
CA VAL A 114 -12.02 -6.80 7.83
C VAL A 114 -11.30 -6.45 6.53
N SER A 115 -10.06 -6.91 6.39
CA SER A 115 -9.27 -6.69 5.18
C SER A 115 -9.95 -7.30 3.96
N ASP A 116 -9.88 -6.61 2.81
CA ASP A 116 -10.41 -7.16 1.55
C ASP A 116 -9.71 -8.47 1.17
N ASP A 117 -10.43 -9.38 0.51
CA ASP A 117 -9.86 -10.63 0.01
C ASP A 117 -8.97 -10.37 -1.23
N ILE A 118 -7.65 -10.39 -1.01
CA ILE A 118 -6.65 -10.24 -2.06
C ILE A 118 -6.21 -11.57 -2.70
N SER A 119 -6.90 -12.69 -2.46
CA SER A 119 -6.52 -14.01 -2.98
C SER A 119 -6.41 -14.04 -4.50
N LYS A 120 -7.27 -13.32 -5.22
CA LYS A 120 -7.19 -13.20 -6.68
C LYS A 120 -5.92 -12.49 -7.11
N LEU A 121 -5.63 -11.33 -6.51
CA LEU A 121 -4.40 -10.57 -6.76
C LEU A 121 -3.18 -11.44 -6.51
N LEU A 122 -3.10 -12.09 -5.34
CA LEU A 122 -2.00 -12.99 -4.95
C LEU A 122 -1.73 -14.10 -5.97
N LYS A 123 -2.80 -14.73 -6.51
CA LYS A 123 -2.70 -15.76 -7.55
C LYS A 123 -2.13 -15.20 -8.86
N GLU A 124 -2.52 -13.98 -9.23
CA GLU A 124 -2.09 -13.31 -10.45
C GLU A 124 -0.62 -12.89 -10.38
N ILE A 125 -0.23 -12.20 -9.29
CA ILE A 125 1.14 -11.71 -9.10
C ILE A 125 2.12 -12.83 -8.73
N LYS A 126 1.61 -14.03 -8.37
CA LYS A 126 2.40 -15.20 -7.92
C LYS A 126 3.47 -14.81 -6.90
N HIS A 127 3.12 -13.93 -5.98
CA HIS A 127 4.09 -13.28 -5.12
C HIS A 127 4.69 -14.27 -4.11
N VAL A 128 5.99 -14.15 -3.87
CA VAL A 128 6.76 -15.06 -3.02
C VAL A 128 6.36 -14.94 -1.55
N ALA A 129 5.84 -13.78 -1.13
CA ALA A 129 5.49 -13.50 0.26
C ALA A 129 4.06 -12.92 0.40
N PRO A 130 3.01 -13.75 0.42
CA PRO A 130 1.61 -13.29 0.50
C PRO A 130 1.30 -12.33 1.66
N ILE A 131 2.01 -12.49 2.79
CA ILE A 131 1.88 -11.61 3.97
C ILE A 131 2.30 -10.17 3.62
N MET A 132 3.38 -9.99 2.87
CA MET A 132 3.85 -8.66 2.45
C MET A 132 2.85 -7.97 1.52
N ALA A 133 2.20 -8.74 0.64
CA ALA A 133 1.14 -8.19 -0.21
C ALA A 133 -0.06 -7.69 0.60
N ARG A 134 -0.40 -8.37 1.71
CA ARG A 134 -1.42 -7.87 2.64
C ARG A 134 -0.98 -6.59 3.33
N MET A 135 0.29 -6.48 3.73
CA MET A 135 0.81 -5.24 4.33
C MET A 135 0.69 -4.04 3.39
N VAL A 136 1.08 -4.22 2.13
CA VAL A 136 0.93 -3.19 1.09
C VAL A 136 -0.54 -2.88 0.83
N HIS A 137 -1.40 -3.90 0.78
CA HIS A 137 -2.83 -3.70 0.62
C HIS A 137 -3.44 -2.90 1.78
N GLY A 138 -3.03 -3.15 3.01
CA GLY A 138 -3.47 -2.41 4.18
C GLY A 138 -3.25 -0.90 4.06
N VAL A 139 -2.16 -0.47 3.44
CA VAL A 139 -1.92 0.97 3.15
C VAL A 139 -3.02 1.55 2.26
N ILE A 140 -3.43 0.80 1.22
CA ILE A 140 -4.50 1.20 0.31
C ILE A 140 -5.84 1.28 1.06
N GLU A 141 -6.10 0.34 1.96
CA GLU A 141 -7.33 0.31 2.75
C GLU A 141 -7.42 1.50 3.71
N VAL A 142 -6.34 1.80 4.44
CA VAL A 142 -6.28 2.95 5.36
C VAL A 142 -6.46 4.24 4.58
N PHE A 143 -5.76 4.37 3.45
CA PHE A 143 -5.92 5.50 2.56
C PHE A 143 -7.34 5.60 2.02
N ARG A 144 -8.05 4.49 1.81
CA ARG A 144 -9.45 4.48 1.38
C ARG A 144 -10.40 5.08 2.39
N GLU A 145 -10.22 4.74 3.66
CA GLU A 145 -11.09 5.21 4.73
C GLU A 145 -10.74 6.64 5.19
N GLU A 146 -9.46 7.00 5.27
CA GLU A 146 -8.99 8.23 5.91
C GLU A 146 -8.09 9.04 4.99
N ARG A 147 -8.56 10.24 4.61
CA ARG A 147 -7.86 11.12 3.65
C ARG A 147 -7.87 12.58 4.05
N GLU A 148 -9.00 13.04 4.56
CA GLU A 148 -9.17 14.46 4.82
C GLU A 148 -8.29 14.90 5.99
N GLY A 149 -7.48 15.93 5.73
CA GLY A 149 -6.57 16.52 6.71
C GLY A 149 -5.43 15.60 7.18
N VAL A 150 -5.24 14.44 6.54
CA VAL A 150 -4.14 13.52 6.89
C VAL A 150 -2.83 14.05 6.31
N ARG A 151 -1.78 14.06 7.13
CA ARG A 151 -0.41 14.35 6.69
C ARG A 151 0.47 13.11 6.78
N TRP A 152 0.20 12.24 7.76
CA TRP A 152 1.03 11.09 8.06
C TRP A 152 0.19 9.82 8.23
N TYR A 153 0.52 8.80 7.44
CA TYR A 153 0.00 7.44 7.61
C TYR A 153 1.03 6.62 8.38
N ILE A 154 0.66 6.17 9.57
CA ILE A 154 1.50 5.40 10.48
C ILE A 154 1.03 3.95 10.43
N MET A 155 1.85 3.07 9.83
CA MET A 155 1.52 1.66 9.70
C MET A 155 2.17 0.85 10.83
N GLY A 156 1.46 -0.16 11.34
CA GLY A 156 1.98 -1.10 12.33
C GLY A 156 1.19 -2.40 12.36
N ASP A 157 1.64 -3.33 13.21
CA ASP A 157 0.95 -4.59 13.47
C ASP A 157 0.16 -4.55 14.80
N ASP A 158 -0.63 -5.57 15.07
CA ASP A 158 -1.42 -5.72 16.31
C ASP A 158 -0.57 -5.95 17.58
N ASP A 159 0.74 -6.16 17.44
CA ASP A 159 1.74 -6.22 18.51
C ASP A 159 2.68 -5.00 18.55
N SER A 160 2.35 -3.93 17.83
CA SER A 160 3.11 -2.69 17.83
C SER A 160 2.65 -1.69 18.90
N MET A 161 3.60 -1.05 19.57
CA MET A 161 3.35 0.05 20.52
C MET A 161 3.88 1.37 19.96
N PHE A 162 3.04 2.39 19.93
CA PHE A 162 3.43 3.74 19.49
C PHE A 162 3.43 4.74 20.65
N PHE A 163 4.44 5.60 20.68
CA PHE A 163 4.48 6.77 21.57
C PHE A 163 3.88 7.96 20.82
N ALA A 164 2.55 8.09 20.85
CA ALA A 164 1.82 9.04 20.00
C ALA A 164 2.27 10.50 20.15
N ASP A 165 2.57 10.94 21.37
CA ASP A 165 3.04 12.32 21.61
C ASP A 165 4.43 12.53 21.01
N ASN A 166 5.35 11.58 21.18
CA ASN A 166 6.68 11.65 20.58
C ASN A 166 6.61 11.66 19.04
N LEU A 167 5.68 10.91 18.44
CA LEU A 167 5.44 10.97 17.00
C LEU A 167 4.97 12.36 16.58
N VAL A 168 4.02 12.96 17.31
CA VAL A 168 3.56 14.32 17.02
C VAL A 168 4.70 15.32 17.15
N ASP A 169 5.51 15.25 18.22
CA ASP A 169 6.63 16.16 18.45
C ASP A 169 7.63 16.11 17.30
N VAL A 170 8.04 14.91 16.88
CA VAL A 170 8.97 14.72 15.76
C VAL A 170 8.35 15.17 14.44
N LEU A 171 7.09 14.82 14.17
CA LEU A 171 6.44 15.14 12.90
C LEU A 171 5.99 16.60 12.80
N SER A 172 5.98 17.34 13.91
CA SER A 172 5.71 18.79 13.94
C SER A 172 6.84 19.65 13.38
N SER A 173 8.06 19.08 13.25
CA SER A 173 9.21 19.78 12.69
C SER A 173 9.33 19.71 11.16
N PHE A 174 8.40 19.03 10.49
CA PHE A 174 8.34 18.88 9.03
C PHE A 174 7.09 19.56 8.48
#